data_AF-A0A2U1NIQ3-F1
#
_entry.id   AF-A0A2U1NIQ3-F1
#
_cell.length_a   1.000
_cell.length_b   1.000
_cell.length_c   1.000
_cell.angle_alpha   90.00
_cell.angle_beta   90.00
_cell.angle_gamma   90.00
#
_symmetry.space_group_name_H-M   'P 1'
#
loop_
_entity.id
_entity.type
_entity.pdbx_description
1 polymer ?
#
loop_
_entity_poly.entity_id
_entity_poly.type
_entity_poly.pdbx_seq_one_letter_code
_entity_poly.pdbx_strand_id
1 'polypeptide(L)'
;MVVKQRTAPWRHERLIFSRILTFIVNVVITESEVSSVYNLENNTSILSRETLNSSGKIVSTVWEEKSKQWQLVLKFPRDICDNYNNCGAYGSCSLVKYTDEK
;
A
#
# COMPACT_ATOMS: atom_id res chain seq x y z
N MET A 1 3.59 -20.83 10.00
CA MET A 1 3.27 -19.43 9.63
C MET A 1 4.08 -19.07 8.39
N VAL A 2 3.48 -18.48 7.35
CA VAL A 2 4.19 -18.12 6.11
C VAL A 2 4.07 -16.62 5.88
N VAL A 3 5.19 -15.92 5.79
CA VAL A 3 5.23 -14.47 5.49
C VAL A 3 5.12 -14.28 3.98
N LYS A 4 4.06 -13.61 3.52
CA LYS A 4 3.80 -13.34 2.09
C LYS A 4 4.34 -11.99 1.63
N GLN A 5 4.30 -11.00 2.52
CA GLN A 5 4.73 -9.63 2.26
C GLN A 5 5.26 -9.02 3.57
N ARG A 6 6.18 -8.06 3.47
CA ARG A 6 6.66 -7.26 4.61
C ARG A 6 6.60 -5.78 4.28
N THR A 7 5.78 -5.03 5.01
CA THR A 7 5.79 -3.57 4.94
C THR A 7 7.11 -3.06 5.53
N ALA A 8 7.72 -2.07 4.87
CA ALA A 8 8.94 -1.44 5.37
C ALA A 8 8.69 -0.77 6.74
N PRO A 9 9.72 -0.64 7.59
CA PRO A 9 9.63 0.21 8.78
C PRO A 9 9.21 1.64 8.40
N TRP A 10 8.53 2.31 9.32
CA TRP A 10 8.20 3.72 9.13
C TRP A 10 9.49 4.57 9.11
N ARG A 11 9.63 5.45 8.10
CA ARG A 11 10.77 6.36 7.95
C ARG A 11 10.29 7.67 7.31
N HIS A 12 9.74 8.57 8.11
CA HIS A 12 9.03 9.79 7.67
C HIS A 12 7.85 9.46 6.70
N GLU A 13 6.98 10.44 6.46
CA GLU A 13 5.68 10.26 5.80
C GLU A 13 5.75 9.41 4.52
N ARG A 14 4.87 8.39 4.44
CA ARG A 14 4.72 7.58 3.23
C ARG A 14 3.42 7.98 2.54
N LEU A 15 3.56 8.74 1.46
CA LEU A 15 2.48 8.99 0.52
C LEU A 15 2.29 7.74 -0.33
N ILE A 16 1.14 7.07 -0.19
CA ILE A 16 0.78 6.01 -1.14
C ILE A 16 0.06 6.70 -2.29
N PHE A 17 0.82 6.99 -3.34
CA PHE A 17 0.28 7.57 -4.57
C PHE A 17 -0.54 6.51 -5.32
N SER A 18 -1.85 6.70 -5.35
CA SER A 18 -2.65 6.36 -6.52
C SER A 18 -2.59 7.54 -7.49
N ARG A 19 -2.71 7.29 -8.81
CA ARG A 19 -2.73 8.35 -9.85
C ARG A 19 -3.86 9.37 -9.67
N ILE A 20 -4.79 9.14 -8.73
CA ILE A 20 -6.03 9.90 -8.55
C ILE A 20 -6.21 10.36 -7.09
N LEU A 21 -5.81 9.55 -6.11
CA LEU A 21 -6.00 9.83 -4.68
C LEU A 21 -4.70 9.57 -3.91
N THR A 22 -4.40 10.46 -2.96
CA THR A 22 -3.25 10.33 -2.07
C THR A 22 -3.70 9.85 -0.70
N PHE A 23 -3.24 8.66 -0.31
CA PHE A 23 -3.37 8.19 1.08
C PHE A 23 -2.12 8.61 1.86
N ILE A 24 -2.32 9.40 2.91
CA ILE A 24 -1.28 9.83 3.84
C ILE A 24 -1.32 8.88 5.03
N VAL A 25 -0.24 8.13 5.23
CA VAL A 25 -0.10 7.22 6.38
C VAL A 25 0.77 7.86 7.45
N ASN A 26 0.17 8.06 8.61
CA ASN A 26 0.83 8.53 9.82
C ASN A 26 0.98 7.37 10.81
N VAL A 27 2.11 7.33 11.50
CA VAL A 27 2.37 6.34 12.54
C VAL A 27 2.47 7.07 13.87
N VAL A 28 1.66 6.64 14.83
CA VAL A 28 1.67 7.16 16.19
C VAL A 28 2.51 6.20 17.03
N ILE A 29 3.55 6.74 17.66
CA ILE A 29 4.44 6.00 18.55
C ILE A 29 4.46 6.74 19.88
N THR A 30 3.89 6.13 20.91
CA THR A 30 3.90 6.60 22.30
C THR A 30 4.42 5.49 23.21
N GLU A 31 4.53 5.75 24.52
CA GLU A 31 4.88 4.70 25.50
C GLU A 31 3.81 3.61 25.59
N SER A 32 2.55 3.93 25.24
CA SER A 32 1.39 3.04 25.38
C SER A 32 0.86 2.49 24.06
N GLU A 33 1.16 3.13 22.91
CA GLU A 33 0.63 2.72 21.62
C GLU A 33 1.68 2.76 20.51
N VAL A 34 1.54 1.81 19.59
CA VAL A 34 2.17 1.87 18.27
C VAL A 34 1.07 1.58 17.25
N SER A 35 0.55 2.61 16.60
CA SER A 35 -0.57 2.51 15.68
C SER A 35 -0.27 3.17 14.34
N SER A 36 -0.98 2.75 13.30
CA SER A 36 -0.91 3.37 11.97
C SER A 36 -2.30 3.88 11.61
N VAL A 37 -2.38 5.14 11.19
CA VAL A 37 -3.61 5.82 10.80
C VAL A 37 -3.41 6.38 9.41
N TYR A 38 -4.43 6.28 8.55
CA TYR A 38 -4.38 6.87 7.22
C TYR A 38 -5.47 7.92 7.04
N ASN A 39 -5.16 8.93 6.23
CA ASN A 39 -6.08 9.98 5.81
C ASN A 39 -6.02 10.15 4.30
N LEU A 40 -7.10 10.65 3.70
CA LEU A 40 -7.11 11.08 2.30
C LEU A 40 -6.75 12.56 2.22
N GLU A 41 -5.73 12.87 1.42
CA GLU A 41 -5.32 14.25 1.14
C GLU A 41 -6.41 15.01 0.38
N ASN A 42 -6.69 16.25 0.78
CA ASN A 42 -7.59 17.20 0.10
C ASN A 42 -9.05 16.76 -0.10
N ASN A 43 -9.49 15.60 0.43
CA ASN A 43 -10.84 15.05 0.21
C ASN A 43 -11.42 14.40 1.48
N THR A 44 -11.88 15.22 2.42
CA THR A 44 -12.47 14.73 3.69
C THR A 44 -13.86 14.12 3.55
N SER A 45 -14.56 14.37 2.44
CA SER A 45 -15.93 13.87 2.22
C SER A 45 -16.01 12.49 1.56
N ILE A 46 -14.89 11.93 1.08
CA ILE A 46 -14.87 10.63 0.42
C ILE A 46 -14.73 9.53 1.47
N LEU A 47 -15.72 8.65 1.55
CA LEU A 47 -15.63 7.43 2.36
C LEU A 47 -14.55 6.52 1.76
N SER A 48 -13.58 6.15 2.58
CA SER A 48 -12.49 5.24 2.22
C SER A 48 -12.33 4.14 3.26
N ARG A 49 -11.81 2.99 2.82
CA ARG A 49 -11.45 1.89 3.72
C ARG A 49 -10.30 1.06 3.18
N GLU A 50 -9.44 0.60 4.08
CA GLU A 50 -8.47 -0.45 3.83
C GLU A 50 -8.96 -1.78 4.41
N THR A 51 -8.85 -2.85 3.63
CA THR A 51 -9.35 -4.18 4.02
C THR A 51 -8.36 -5.27 3.62
N LEU A 52 -8.25 -6.31 4.45
CA LEU A 52 -7.62 -7.57 4.06
C LEU A 52 -8.71 -8.46 3.43
N ASN A 53 -8.61 -8.69 2.13
CA ASN A 53 -9.60 -9.53 1.45
C ASN A 53 -9.35 -11.03 1.67
N SER A 54 -10.31 -11.86 1.25
CA SER A 54 -10.24 -13.32 1.40
C SER A 54 -9.06 -13.98 0.67
N SER A 55 -8.47 -13.29 -0.32
CA SER A 55 -7.26 -13.75 -1.02
C SER A 55 -5.96 -13.35 -0.30
N GLY A 56 -6.04 -12.76 0.89
CA GLY A 56 -4.88 -12.33 1.68
C GLY A 56 -4.19 -11.08 1.13
N LYS A 57 -4.90 -10.23 0.38
CA LYS A 57 -4.38 -8.99 -0.19
C LYS A 57 -4.95 -7.79 0.53
N ILE A 58 -4.11 -6.81 0.83
CA ILE A 58 -4.54 -5.53 1.40
C ILE A 58 -5.06 -4.68 0.25
N VAL A 59 -6.26 -4.13 0.43
CA VAL A 59 -7.00 -3.41 -0.60
C VAL A 59 -7.54 -2.12 -0.01
N SER A 60 -7.17 -1.00 -0.62
CA SER A 60 -7.66 0.35 -0.29
C SER A 60 -8.73 0.71 -1.31
N THR A 61 -9.94 0.99 -0.83
CA THR A 61 -11.13 1.30 -1.65
C THR A 61 -11.76 2.62 -1.25
N VAL A 62 -12.43 3.27 -2.19
CA VAL A 62 -13.28 4.44 -1.95
C VAL A 62 -14.70 4.19 -2.40
N TRP A 63 -15.65 4.81 -1.72
CA TRP A 63 -17.04 4.74 -2.10
C TRP A 63 -17.33 5.71 -3.23
N GLU A 64 -17.87 5.21 -4.34
CA GLU A 64 -18.32 6.03 -5.45
C GLU A 64 -19.84 6.21 -5.40
N GLU A 65 -20.28 7.44 -5.18
CA GLU A 65 -21.71 7.75 -5.00
C GLU A 65 -22.56 7.49 -6.24
N LYS A 66 -22.00 7.65 -7.44
CA LYS A 66 -22.72 7.44 -8.71
C LYS A 66 -23.03 5.98 -8.96
N SER A 67 -22.07 5.10 -8.74
CA SER A 67 -22.22 3.66 -8.95
C SER A 67 -22.73 2.91 -7.71
N LYS A 68 -22.71 3.56 -6.54
CA LYS A 68 -23.01 2.96 -5.23
C LYS A 68 -22.15 1.73 -4.95
N GLN A 69 -20.88 1.81 -5.31
CA GLN A 69 -19.92 0.72 -5.21
C GLN A 69 -18.58 1.18 -4.63
N TRP A 70 -17.87 0.23 -4.01
CA TRP A 70 -16.49 0.42 -3.57
C TRP A 70 -15.55 0.27 -4.76
N GLN A 71 -14.91 1.36 -5.16
CA GLN A 71 -13.92 1.40 -6.23
C GLN A 71 -12.52 1.11 -5.67
N LEU A 72 -11.79 0.25 -6.36
CA LEU A 72 -10.42 -0.10 -5.99
C LEU A 72 -9.48 1.07 -6.29
N VAL A 73 -8.70 1.49 -5.29
CA VAL A 73 -7.68 2.53 -5.47
C VAL A 73 -6.28 1.92 -5.48
N LEU A 74 -5.99 1.10 -4.48
CA LEU A 74 -4.67 0.49 -4.27
C LEU A 74 -4.82 -0.95 -3.79
N LYS A 75 -3.85 -1.78 -4.13
CA LYS A 75 -3.80 -3.19 -3.75
C LYS A 75 -2.36 -3.61 -3.51
N PHE A 76 -2.13 -4.31 -2.41
CA PHE A 76 -0.84 -4.90 -2.07
C PHE A 76 -0.94 -6.43 -2.03
N PRO A 77 0.08 -7.16 -2.52
CA PRO A 77 1.28 -6.68 -3.25
C PRO A 77 0.92 -6.00 -4.59
N ARG A 78 1.66 -4.95 -4.98
CA ARG A 78 1.43 -4.21 -6.24
C ARG A 78 2.09 -4.90 -7.43
N ASP A 79 3.27 -5.47 -7.21
CA ASP A 79 4.07 -6.15 -8.21
C ASP A 79 4.86 -7.31 -7.59
N ILE A 80 5.70 -7.96 -8.39
CA ILE A 80 6.48 -9.13 -7.95
C ILE A 80 7.53 -8.78 -6.88
N CYS A 81 8.01 -7.54 -6.82
CA CYS A 81 9.01 -7.08 -5.87
C CYS A 81 8.45 -6.86 -4.47
N ASP A 82 7.14 -6.66 -4.35
CA ASP A 82 6.47 -6.57 -3.05
C ASP A 82 6.33 -7.95 -2.35
N ASN A 83 6.54 -9.06 -3.07
CA ASN A 83 6.53 -10.40 -2.47
C ASN A 83 7.75 -10.62 -1.57
N TYR A 84 7.51 -11.18 -0.39
CA TYR A 84 8.57 -11.41 0.58
C TYR A 84 9.62 -12.39 0.04
N ASN A 85 10.89 -11.99 0.16
CA ASN A 85 12.05 -12.81 -0.18
C ASN A 85 12.13 -13.27 -1.65
N ASN A 86 11.72 -12.43 -2.61
CA ASN A 86 11.77 -12.78 -4.04
C ASN A 86 13.20 -12.85 -4.63
N CYS A 87 14.18 -12.12 -4.08
CA CYS A 87 15.54 -12.01 -4.64
C CYS A 87 16.66 -12.65 -3.77
N GLY A 88 16.32 -13.27 -2.64
CA GLY A 88 17.31 -13.87 -1.73
C GLY A 88 18.20 -12.84 -1.00
N ALA A 89 19.17 -13.34 -0.22
CA ALA A 89 20.11 -12.49 0.50
C ALA A 89 20.98 -11.68 -0.48
N TYR A 90 21.22 -10.40 -0.16
CA TYR A 90 21.98 -9.45 -0.98
C TYR A 90 21.39 -9.11 -2.37
N GLY A 91 20.24 -9.70 -2.75
CA GLY A 91 19.53 -9.37 -3.99
C GLY A 91 18.61 -8.16 -3.83
N SER A 92 18.46 -7.37 -4.89
CA SER A 92 17.49 -6.27 -4.98
C SER A 92 16.54 -6.51 -6.15
N CYS A 93 15.25 -6.26 -5.93
CA CYS A 93 14.23 -6.43 -6.96
C CYS A 93 14.07 -5.13 -7.76
N SER A 94 14.11 -5.23 -9.08
CA SER A 94 13.87 -4.13 -10.01
C SER A 94 12.85 -4.56 -11.05
N LEU A 95 11.89 -3.67 -11.34
CA LEU A 95 10.94 -3.86 -12.45
C LEU A 95 11.52 -3.35 -13.79
N VAL A 96 12.66 -2.65 -13.76
CA VAL A 96 13.30 -2.13 -14.97
C VAL A 96 13.88 -3.30 -15.74
N LYS A 97 13.37 -3.55 -16.95
CA LYS A 97 14.08 -4.37 -17.93
C LYS A 97 15.27 -3.56 -18.38
N TYR A 98 16.48 -3.99 -18.03
CA TYR A 98 17.67 -3.58 -18.76
C TYR A 98 17.53 -4.20 -20.16
N THR A 99 16.93 -3.47 -21.10
CA THR A 99 17.18 -3.75 -22.51
C THR A 99 18.60 -3.29 -22.76
N ASP A 100 19.51 -4.25 -22.87
CA ASP A 100 20.82 -4.02 -23.46
C ASP A 100 20.62 -3.62 -24.93
N GLU A 101 20.33 -2.34 -25.17
CA GLU A 101 20.57 -1.72 -26.47
C GLU A 101 22.06 -1.38 -26.56
N LYS A 102 22.81 -2.41 -26.97
CA LYS A 102 24.10 -2.40 -27.66
C LYS A 102 25.31 -1.71 -27.02
#